data_AF-A0A353HAJ9-F1
#
_entry.id   AF-A0A353HAJ9-F1
#
_cell.length_a   1.000
_cell.length_b   1.000
_cell.length_c   1.000
_cell.angle_alpha   90.00
_cell.angle_beta   90.00
_cell.angle_gamma   90.00
#
_symmetry.space_group_name_H-M   'P 1'
#
loop_
_entity.id
_entity.type
_entity.pdbx_description
1 polymer ?
#
loop_
_entity_poly.entity_id
_entity_poly.type
_entity_poly.pdbx_seq_one_letter_code
_entity_poly.pdbx_strand_id
1 'polypeptide(L)'
;MKGTVQLSNLTFIVTYTVQWDVDDNNALIIDSVDDLVELSKHPILWNRDITITKDLDLSSTALTPIGNNETVFSGNVIGNRSIIKNLSITNENVIKKTSVVNGENVVYGYAGLFGCLSGSVSDLTIENAIINVDLGITTKTTLYGGILCGLYSNDGTVGAISNVNVSGTITVNAYNCVVGGIIGFNSDIDSEISNCTATVTINNGNCNYAQVGGISGYEVMSNIHDCTVTLTTTFVEGANVFVGGIAGESVNGVIHTNKCNVSNVCGKQNNTIIY
;
A
#
# COMPACT_ATOMS: atom_id res chain seq x y z
N MET A 1 -5.36 10.71 -70.85
CA MET A 1 -5.30 11.40 -69.55
C MET A 1 -5.29 10.35 -68.46
N LYS A 2 -4.14 10.15 -67.81
CA LYS A 2 -4.01 9.31 -66.61
C LYS A 2 -3.84 10.28 -65.46
N GLY A 3 -4.83 10.34 -64.57
CA GLY A 3 -4.81 11.21 -63.40
C GLY A 3 -3.98 10.59 -62.29
N THR A 4 -3.12 11.41 -61.68
CA THR A 4 -2.46 11.11 -60.41
C THR A 4 -3.42 11.49 -59.29
N VAL A 5 -3.72 10.55 -58.39
CA VAL A 5 -4.36 10.86 -57.11
C VAL A 5 -3.27 10.80 -56.05
N GLN A 6 -2.91 11.95 -55.49
CA GLN A 6 -2.13 12.02 -54.26
C GLN A 6 -3.10 11.81 -53.08
N LEU A 7 -2.99 10.66 -52.41
CA LEU A 7 -3.63 10.44 -51.12
C LEU A 7 -2.70 11.00 -50.05
N SER A 8 -3.06 12.15 -49.48
CA SER A 8 -2.41 12.71 -48.30
C SER A 8 -3.20 12.29 -47.06
N ASN A 9 -2.48 11.84 -46.04
CA ASN A 9 -2.92 11.54 -44.67
C ASN A 9 -3.71 10.23 -44.46
N LEU A 10 -3.00 9.09 -44.52
CA LEU A 10 -3.42 7.88 -43.80
C LEU A 10 -2.84 7.94 -42.38
N THR A 11 -3.70 8.21 -41.39
CA THR A 11 -3.39 7.93 -39.98
C THR A 11 -3.55 6.43 -39.78
N PHE A 12 -2.45 5.70 -39.62
CA PHE A 12 -2.51 4.32 -39.17
C PHE A 12 -2.82 4.33 -37.67
N ILE A 13 -4.03 3.94 -37.30
CA ILE A 13 -4.34 3.57 -35.91
C ILE A 13 -3.77 2.16 -35.73
N VAL A 14 -2.57 2.06 -35.16
CA VAL A 14 -2.03 0.78 -34.74
C VAL A 14 -2.61 0.48 -33.36
N THR A 15 -3.59 -0.41 -33.32
CA THR A 15 -4.12 -0.94 -32.05
C THR A 15 -3.17 -2.04 -31.59
N TYR A 16 -2.33 -1.77 -30.60
CA TYR A 16 -1.57 -2.81 -29.91
C TYR A 16 -2.47 -3.38 -28.81
N THR A 17 -2.82 -4.66 -28.91
CA THR A 17 -3.41 -5.39 -27.79
C THR A 17 -2.25 -5.98 -27.00
N VAL A 18 -2.00 -5.48 -25.78
CA VAL A 18 -1.09 -6.18 -24.85
C VAL A 18 -1.77 -7.50 -24.50
N GLN A 19 -1.24 -8.61 -25.03
CA GLN A 19 -1.65 -9.93 -24.60
C GLN A 19 -0.93 -10.23 -23.31
N TRP A 20 -1.72 -10.42 -22.24
CA TRP A 20 -1.21 -10.84 -20.95
C TRP A 20 -1.12 -12.35 -20.90
N ASP A 21 0.04 -12.84 -20.46
CA ASP A 21 0.15 -14.24 -20.06
C ASP A 21 -0.68 -14.46 -18.78
N VAL A 22 -1.30 -15.63 -18.70
CA VAL A 22 -2.12 -16.04 -17.54
C VAL A 22 -1.69 -17.41 -17.04
N ASP A 23 -1.83 -17.63 -15.75
CA ASP A 23 -1.58 -18.94 -15.13
C ASP A 23 -2.79 -19.89 -15.27
N ASP A 24 -2.66 -21.09 -14.69
CA ASP A 24 -3.71 -22.12 -14.72
C ASP A 24 -5.02 -21.69 -14.02
N ASN A 25 -4.96 -20.66 -13.17
CA ASN A 25 -6.13 -20.07 -12.50
C ASN A 25 -6.67 -18.83 -13.23
N ASN A 26 -6.17 -18.54 -14.44
CA ASN A 26 -6.53 -17.36 -15.24
C ASN A 26 -6.15 -16.01 -14.56
N ALA A 27 -5.21 -16.04 -13.61
CA ALA A 27 -4.58 -14.85 -13.04
C ALA A 27 -3.51 -14.33 -13.99
N LEU A 28 -3.35 -13.00 -14.08
CA LEU A 28 -2.31 -12.38 -14.91
C LEU A 28 -0.93 -12.70 -14.34
N ILE A 29 -0.01 -13.13 -15.19
CA ILE A 29 1.37 -13.39 -14.79
C ILE A 29 2.13 -12.06 -14.78
N ILE A 30 2.78 -11.77 -13.64
CA ILE A 30 3.78 -10.71 -13.50
C ILE A 30 5.14 -11.42 -13.41
N ASP A 31 5.94 -11.36 -14.46
CA ASP A 31 7.27 -11.99 -14.50
C ASP A 31 8.40 -10.98 -14.73
N SER A 32 8.05 -9.72 -14.97
CA SER A 32 8.99 -8.63 -15.17
C SER A 32 8.54 -7.35 -14.48
N VAL A 33 9.49 -6.41 -14.32
CA VAL A 33 9.20 -5.06 -13.83
C VAL A 33 8.27 -4.32 -14.78
N ASP A 34 8.40 -4.56 -16.10
CA ASP A 34 7.57 -3.92 -17.12
C ASP A 34 6.11 -4.38 -16.99
N ASP A 35 5.84 -5.64 -16.67
CA ASP A 35 4.47 -6.12 -16.39
C ASP A 35 3.86 -5.41 -15.19
N LEU A 36 4.62 -5.27 -14.10
CA LEU A 36 4.13 -4.60 -12.89
C LEU A 36 3.81 -3.12 -13.18
N VAL A 37 4.67 -2.45 -13.96
CA VAL A 37 4.47 -1.07 -14.41
C VAL A 37 3.28 -0.95 -15.37
N GLU A 38 3.08 -1.94 -16.24
CA GLU A 38 1.94 -1.95 -17.16
C GLU A 38 0.63 -2.13 -16.38
N LEU A 39 0.61 -3.03 -15.39
CA LEU A 39 -0.52 -3.20 -14.48
C LEU A 39 -0.85 -1.88 -13.76
N SER A 40 0.16 -1.15 -13.28
CA SER A 40 -0.04 0.10 -12.55
C SER A 40 -0.65 1.23 -13.38
N LYS A 41 -0.64 1.12 -14.72
CA LYS A 41 -1.19 2.12 -15.65
C LYS A 41 -2.60 1.80 -16.13
N HIS A 42 -3.10 0.59 -15.87
CA HIS A 42 -4.34 0.10 -16.47
C HIS A 42 -5.39 -0.28 -15.43
N PRO A 43 -6.19 0.68 -14.93
CA PRO A 43 -7.25 0.42 -13.95
C PRO A 43 -8.27 -0.65 -14.35
N ILE A 44 -8.46 -0.88 -15.66
CA ILE A 44 -9.33 -1.95 -16.16
C ILE A 44 -8.83 -3.36 -15.79
N LEU A 45 -7.57 -3.51 -15.41
CA LEU A 45 -6.96 -4.77 -14.97
C LEU A 45 -6.97 -4.93 -13.44
N TRP A 46 -7.36 -3.90 -12.68
CA TRP A 46 -7.25 -3.93 -11.22
C TRP A 46 -8.28 -4.83 -10.52
N ASN A 47 -9.21 -5.42 -11.27
CA ASN A 47 -10.11 -6.47 -10.81
C ASN A 47 -9.64 -7.89 -11.19
N ARG A 48 -8.44 -8.03 -11.78
CA ARG A 48 -7.87 -9.31 -12.17
C ARG A 48 -6.94 -9.81 -11.08
N ASP A 49 -7.08 -11.09 -10.73
CA ASP A 49 -6.07 -11.79 -9.95
C ASP A 49 -4.72 -11.73 -10.67
N ILE A 50 -3.64 -11.65 -9.90
CA ILE A 50 -2.26 -11.63 -10.41
C ILE A 50 -1.40 -12.66 -9.67
N THR A 51 -0.44 -13.25 -10.40
CA THR A 51 0.58 -14.12 -9.84
C THR A 51 1.96 -13.57 -10.18
N ILE A 52 2.74 -13.23 -9.15
CA ILE A 52 4.13 -12.79 -9.32
C ILE A 52 5.01 -14.04 -9.37
N THR A 53 5.67 -14.26 -10.50
CA THR A 53 6.38 -15.52 -10.76
C THR A 53 7.91 -15.40 -10.69
N LYS A 54 8.42 -14.17 -10.59
CA LYS A 54 9.85 -13.87 -10.47
C LYS A 54 10.08 -12.73 -9.50
N ASP A 55 11.28 -12.71 -8.92
CA ASP A 55 11.77 -11.56 -8.18
C ASP A 55 11.87 -10.33 -9.09
N LEU A 56 11.46 -9.17 -8.59
CA LEU A 56 11.41 -7.90 -9.31
C LEU A 56 12.29 -6.87 -8.60
N ASP A 57 13.17 -6.18 -9.32
CA ASP A 57 14.01 -5.10 -8.77
C ASP A 57 13.59 -3.76 -9.36
N LEU A 58 13.03 -2.88 -8.53
CA LEU A 58 12.50 -1.58 -8.93
C LEU A 58 13.51 -0.43 -8.84
N SER A 59 14.80 -0.71 -8.61
CA SER A 59 15.84 0.33 -8.39
C SER A 59 15.98 1.35 -9.53
N SER A 60 15.63 0.98 -10.77
CA SER A 60 15.65 1.87 -11.94
C SER A 60 14.27 2.36 -12.38
N THR A 61 13.22 2.07 -11.60
CA THR A 61 11.83 2.21 -12.02
C THR A 61 11.03 3.00 -11.00
N ALA A 62 10.46 4.12 -11.43
CA ALA A 62 9.43 4.82 -10.67
C ALA A 62 8.08 4.15 -10.92
N LEU A 63 7.57 3.44 -9.91
CA LEU A 63 6.24 2.83 -9.95
C LEU A 63 5.21 3.79 -9.35
N THR A 64 4.11 4.05 -10.07
CA THR A 64 2.92 4.64 -9.44
C THR A 64 2.17 3.53 -8.70
N PRO A 65 1.70 3.73 -7.46
CA PRO A 65 0.95 2.70 -6.74
C PRO A 65 -0.20 2.12 -7.56
N ILE A 66 -0.48 0.82 -7.37
CA ILE A 66 -1.57 0.10 -8.04
C ILE A 66 -2.87 0.27 -7.24
N GLY A 67 -4.00 0.58 -7.88
CA GLY A 67 -5.24 0.84 -7.17
C GLY A 67 -5.30 2.22 -6.52
N ASN A 68 -6.47 2.86 -6.56
CA ASN A 68 -6.71 4.17 -5.99
C ASN A 68 -8.10 4.29 -5.34
N ASN A 69 -8.44 5.46 -4.83
CA ASN A 69 -9.70 5.69 -4.12
C ASN A 69 -10.96 5.74 -5.02
N GLU A 70 -10.81 5.60 -6.34
CA GLU A 70 -11.90 5.56 -7.32
C GLU A 70 -12.02 4.16 -7.93
N THR A 71 -10.90 3.48 -8.12
CA THR A 71 -10.80 2.10 -8.59
C THR A 71 -9.78 1.38 -7.71
N VAL A 72 -10.27 0.64 -6.73
CA VAL A 72 -9.45 -0.15 -5.82
C VAL A 72 -8.89 -1.36 -6.57
N PHE A 73 -7.69 -1.85 -6.20
CA PHE A 73 -7.23 -3.15 -6.69
C PHE A 73 -7.96 -4.26 -5.93
N SER A 74 -8.87 -4.95 -6.61
CA SER A 74 -9.73 -6.00 -6.05
C SER A 74 -9.36 -7.41 -6.46
N GLY A 75 -8.40 -7.56 -7.38
CA GLY A 75 -7.79 -8.86 -7.66
C GLY A 75 -7.01 -9.42 -6.46
N ASN A 76 -6.91 -10.74 -6.38
CA ASN A 76 -6.02 -11.41 -5.43
C ASN A 76 -4.59 -11.44 -5.97
N VAL A 77 -3.62 -11.31 -5.07
CA VAL A 77 -2.19 -11.31 -5.38
C VAL A 77 -1.56 -12.56 -4.79
N ILE A 78 -1.05 -13.43 -5.65
CA ILE A 78 -0.24 -14.58 -5.26
C ILE A 78 1.21 -14.21 -5.52
N GLY A 79 1.96 -13.91 -4.45
CA GLY A 79 3.38 -13.56 -4.56
C GLY A 79 4.28 -14.74 -4.93
N ASN A 80 3.81 -15.98 -4.75
CA ASN A 80 4.55 -17.23 -5.03
C ASN A 80 5.95 -17.27 -4.38
N ARG A 81 6.09 -16.65 -3.21
CA ARG A 81 7.34 -16.44 -2.46
C ARG A 81 8.37 -15.59 -3.21
N SER A 82 7.96 -14.83 -4.22
CA SER A 82 8.81 -13.89 -4.94
C SER A 82 9.11 -12.65 -4.09
N ILE A 83 10.17 -11.95 -4.47
CA ILE A 83 10.64 -10.73 -3.78
C ILE A 83 10.54 -9.53 -4.72
N ILE A 84 9.85 -8.48 -4.30
CA ILE A 84 9.93 -7.14 -4.90
C ILE A 84 10.97 -6.32 -4.12
N LYS A 85 11.98 -5.79 -4.79
CA LYS A 85 13.06 -5.00 -4.17
C LYS A 85 12.97 -3.54 -4.57
N ASN A 86 13.43 -2.67 -3.69
CA ASN A 86 13.72 -1.27 -3.98
C ASN A 86 12.48 -0.47 -4.44
N LEU A 87 11.29 -0.82 -3.95
CA LEU A 87 10.08 -0.03 -4.16
C LEU A 87 10.29 1.40 -3.67
N SER A 88 10.02 2.41 -4.50
CA SER A 88 10.17 3.82 -4.14
C SER A 88 8.88 4.60 -4.42
N ILE A 89 8.21 5.04 -3.35
CA ILE A 89 7.04 5.93 -3.43
C ILE A 89 7.41 7.28 -2.84
N THR A 90 7.29 8.33 -3.64
CA THR A 90 7.62 9.71 -3.27
C THR A 90 6.47 10.66 -3.62
N ASN A 91 6.67 11.94 -3.35
CA ASN A 91 5.73 12.98 -3.76
C ASN A 91 5.39 13.03 -5.24
N GLU A 92 6.26 12.51 -6.10
CA GLU A 92 6.12 12.55 -7.56
C GLU A 92 5.18 11.47 -8.09
N ASN A 93 5.12 10.30 -7.44
CA ASN A 93 4.36 9.14 -7.91
C ASN A 93 3.27 8.66 -6.94
N VAL A 94 3.20 9.19 -5.71
CA VAL A 94 2.11 8.87 -4.77
C VAL A 94 0.76 9.31 -5.34
N ILE A 95 -0.27 8.49 -5.11
CA ILE A 95 -1.63 8.80 -5.51
C ILE A 95 -2.20 9.86 -4.56
N LYS A 96 -2.75 10.94 -5.11
CA LYS A 96 -3.36 12.04 -4.36
C LYS A 96 -4.80 12.26 -4.79
N LYS A 97 -5.72 12.29 -3.83
CA LYS A 97 -7.10 12.76 -4.04
C LYS A 97 -7.28 14.11 -3.40
N THR A 98 -7.74 15.10 -4.16
CA THR A 98 -8.16 16.39 -3.59
C THR A 98 -9.68 16.48 -3.59
N SER A 99 -10.24 16.97 -2.49
CA SER A 99 -11.67 17.25 -2.35
C SER A 99 -11.87 18.58 -1.65
N VAL A 100 -12.99 19.25 -1.90
CA VAL A 100 -13.34 20.49 -1.21
C VAL A 100 -14.41 20.18 -0.17
N VAL A 101 -14.10 20.38 1.11
CA VAL A 101 -15.04 20.18 2.21
C VAL A 101 -15.18 21.51 2.95
N ASN A 102 -16.40 22.05 3.00
CA ASN A 102 -16.70 23.34 3.61
C ASN A 102 -15.81 24.50 3.11
N GLY A 103 -15.43 24.49 1.83
CA GLY A 103 -14.58 25.52 1.21
C GLY A 103 -13.07 25.33 1.44
N GLU A 104 -12.65 24.28 2.13
CA GLU A 104 -11.24 23.95 2.34
C GLU A 104 -10.81 22.78 1.46
N ASN A 105 -9.59 22.84 0.93
CA ASN A 105 -8.98 21.71 0.24
C ASN A 105 -8.55 20.64 1.25
N VAL A 106 -9.08 19.44 1.07
CA VAL A 106 -8.71 18.21 1.79
C VAL A 106 -7.96 17.33 0.80
N VAL A 107 -6.79 16.83 1.19
CA VAL A 107 -5.93 16.01 0.32
C VAL A 107 -5.67 14.67 1.00
N TYR A 108 -5.91 13.59 0.28
CA TYR A 108 -5.58 12.24 0.73
C TYR A 108 -4.42 11.70 -0.10
N GLY A 109 -3.39 11.17 0.55
CA GLY A 109 -2.31 10.42 -0.11
C GLY A 109 -2.43 8.93 0.19
N TYR A 110 -2.14 8.10 -0.81
CA TYR A 110 -2.17 6.64 -0.70
C TYR A 110 -0.83 6.08 -1.17
N ALA A 111 -0.01 5.63 -0.23
CA ALA A 111 1.37 5.22 -0.47
C ALA A 111 1.60 3.74 -0.12
N GLY A 112 2.19 3.01 -1.08
CA GLY A 112 2.53 1.59 -0.99
C GLY A 112 2.74 1.01 -2.40
N LEU A 113 3.01 -0.30 -2.49
CA LEU A 113 2.93 -1.02 -3.77
C LEU A 113 1.52 -0.84 -4.36
N PHE A 114 0.51 -0.94 -3.50
CA PHE A 114 -0.87 -0.59 -3.79
C PHE A 114 -1.24 0.74 -3.12
N GLY A 115 -1.91 1.64 -3.85
CA GLY A 115 -2.51 2.82 -3.23
C GLY A 115 -3.71 2.40 -2.40
N CYS A 116 -4.66 1.74 -3.05
CA CYS A 116 -5.83 1.13 -2.42
C CYS A 116 -5.97 -0.33 -2.87
N LEU A 117 -6.17 -1.22 -1.90
CA LEU A 117 -6.30 -2.67 -2.08
C LEU A 117 -7.59 -3.17 -1.39
N SER A 118 -8.28 -4.13 -2.00
CA SER A 118 -9.39 -4.88 -1.39
C SER A 118 -9.26 -6.40 -1.54
N GLY A 119 -8.48 -6.88 -2.51
CA GLY A 119 -8.21 -8.30 -2.69
C GLY A 119 -7.28 -8.90 -1.63
N SER A 120 -7.11 -10.21 -1.67
CA SER A 120 -6.17 -10.91 -0.78
C SER A 120 -4.74 -10.83 -1.30
N VAL A 121 -3.75 -10.86 -0.40
CA VAL A 121 -2.33 -10.95 -0.75
C VAL A 121 -1.70 -12.08 0.03
N SER A 122 -1.02 -12.98 -0.68
CA SER A 122 -0.30 -14.09 -0.05
C SER A 122 1.12 -14.27 -0.57
N ASP A 123 2.00 -14.78 0.29
CA ASP A 123 3.34 -15.28 -0.07
C ASP A 123 4.20 -14.27 -0.85
N LEU A 124 4.24 -13.01 -0.40
CA LEU A 124 5.00 -11.93 -1.06
C LEU A 124 6.01 -11.31 -0.10
N THR A 125 7.22 -11.05 -0.59
CA THR A 125 8.21 -10.27 0.15
C THR A 125 8.49 -8.95 -0.56
N ILE A 126 8.53 -7.83 0.18
CA ILE A 126 8.95 -6.51 -0.32
C ILE A 126 10.16 -6.03 0.49
N GLU A 127 11.32 -5.89 -0.14
CA GLU A 127 12.57 -5.53 0.54
C GLU A 127 13.10 -4.17 0.12
N ASN A 128 13.75 -3.50 1.08
CA ASN A 128 14.38 -2.20 0.87
C ASN A 128 13.43 -1.16 0.26
N ALA A 129 12.18 -1.16 0.72
CA ALA A 129 11.20 -0.16 0.30
C ALA A 129 11.52 1.21 0.89
N ILE A 130 11.26 2.26 0.13
CA ILE A 130 11.38 3.66 0.54
C ILE A 130 10.06 4.36 0.23
N ILE A 131 9.34 4.76 1.27
CA ILE A 131 8.20 5.66 1.15
C ILE A 131 8.63 7.00 1.74
N ASN A 132 8.66 8.06 0.93
CA ASN A 132 9.02 9.41 1.36
C ASN A 132 8.04 10.43 0.79
N VAL A 133 6.97 10.71 1.54
CA VAL A 133 5.84 11.51 1.07
C VAL A 133 5.59 12.69 2.01
N ASP A 134 5.60 13.88 1.43
CA ASP A 134 5.27 15.16 2.05
C ASP A 134 4.09 15.81 1.31
N LEU A 135 2.91 15.73 1.94
CA LEU A 135 1.69 16.41 1.47
C LEU A 135 1.54 17.83 2.05
N GLY A 136 2.44 18.25 2.94
CA GLY A 136 2.38 19.51 3.68
C GLY A 136 1.32 19.52 4.80
N ILE A 137 1.44 20.51 5.70
CA ILE A 137 0.54 20.70 6.85
C ILE A 137 -0.45 21.86 6.71
N THR A 138 -0.39 22.58 5.59
CA THR A 138 -1.17 23.82 5.37
C THR A 138 -2.59 23.57 4.87
N THR A 139 -2.89 22.33 4.47
CA THR A 139 -4.20 21.84 4.08
C THR A 139 -4.61 20.70 5.00
N LYS A 140 -5.91 20.32 5.03
CA LYS A 140 -6.36 19.11 5.74
C LYS A 140 -5.85 17.89 4.97
N THR A 141 -4.61 17.53 5.18
CA THR A 141 -3.94 16.42 4.52
C THR A 141 -4.00 15.17 5.39
N THR A 142 -4.33 14.05 4.77
CA THR A 142 -4.24 12.74 5.40
C THR A 142 -3.40 11.84 4.50
N LEU A 143 -2.34 11.27 5.05
CA LEU A 143 -1.53 10.28 4.34
C LEU A 143 -1.77 8.90 4.95
N TYR A 144 -2.16 7.96 4.10
CA TYR A 144 -2.17 6.53 4.42
C TYR A 144 -0.92 5.89 3.79
N GLY A 145 -0.03 5.36 4.63
CA GLY A 145 1.24 4.78 4.18
C GLY A 145 1.49 3.39 4.73
N GLY A 146 1.70 2.43 3.85
CA GLY A 146 2.18 1.09 4.19
C GLY A 146 2.96 0.50 3.01
N ILE A 147 3.99 -0.31 3.27
CA ILE A 147 4.85 -0.81 2.18
C ILE A 147 4.03 -1.65 1.19
N LEU A 148 3.11 -2.48 1.69
CA LEU A 148 2.18 -3.21 0.83
C LEU A 148 1.10 -2.27 0.30
N CYS A 149 0.35 -1.61 1.18
CA CYS A 149 -0.71 -0.72 0.74
C CYS A 149 -0.94 0.50 1.65
N GLY A 150 -1.40 1.59 1.04
CA GLY A 150 -1.86 2.77 1.77
C GLY A 150 -3.18 2.50 2.47
N LEU A 151 -4.22 2.17 1.70
CA LEU A 151 -5.55 1.81 2.20
C LEU A 151 -5.86 0.35 1.86
N TYR A 152 -6.22 -0.43 2.87
CA TYR A 152 -6.86 -1.72 2.70
C TYR A 152 -8.35 -1.58 3.03
N SER A 153 -9.23 -1.79 2.05
CA SER A 153 -10.65 -1.49 2.20
C SER A 153 -11.53 -2.54 1.53
N ASN A 154 -12.62 -2.93 2.18
CA ASN A 154 -13.59 -3.85 1.61
C ASN A 154 -14.38 -3.22 0.44
N ASP A 155 -14.49 -3.93 -0.70
CA ASP A 155 -15.41 -3.60 -1.80
C ASP A 155 -16.46 -4.72 -2.04
N GLY A 156 -16.97 -5.28 -0.94
CA GLY A 156 -17.97 -6.36 -0.92
C GLY A 156 -17.41 -7.78 -0.74
N THR A 157 -16.10 -7.96 -0.60
CA THR A 157 -15.45 -9.24 -0.32
C THR A 157 -14.40 -9.04 0.77
N VAL A 158 -14.39 -9.92 1.78
CA VAL A 158 -13.39 -9.89 2.86
C VAL A 158 -12.07 -10.41 2.29
N GLY A 159 -11.04 -9.56 2.29
CA GLY A 159 -9.70 -9.96 1.90
C GLY A 159 -8.86 -10.46 3.07
N ALA A 160 -7.78 -11.19 2.76
CA ALA A 160 -6.77 -11.59 3.74
C ALA A 160 -5.36 -11.23 3.27
N ILE A 161 -4.50 -10.86 4.22
CA ILE A 161 -3.06 -10.64 4.00
C ILE A 161 -2.30 -11.69 4.80
N SER A 162 -1.63 -12.61 4.11
CA SER A 162 -0.99 -13.75 4.76
C SER A 162 0.42 -14.01 4.23
N ASN A 163 1.35 -14.42 5.08
CA ASN A 163 2.73 -14.73 4.67
C ASN A 163 3.41 -13.57 3.90
N VAL A 164 3.10 -12.33 4.26
CA VAL A 164 3.70 -11.13 3.64
C VAL A 164 4.82 -10.61 4.52
N ASN A 165 5.99 -10.38 3.91
CA ASN A 165 7.16 -9.85 4.60
C ASN A 165 7.56 -8.51 3.99
N VAL A 166 7.73 -7.48 4.82
CA VAL A 166 8.15 -6.15 4.36
C VAL A 166 9.37 -5.65 5.12
N SER A 167 10.27 -4.97 4.42
CA SER A 167 11.34 -4.18 5.03
C SER A 167 11.59 -2.88 4.30
N GLY A 168 11.90 -1.82 5.05
CA GLY A 168 12.10 -0.51 4.46
C GLY A 168 12.02 0.66 5.42
N THR A 169 12.01 1.85 4.85
CA THR A 169 11.86 3.12 5.56
C THR A 169 10.65 3.88 5.04
N ILE A 170 9.83 4.37 5.96
CA ILE A 170 8.67 5.23 5.67
C ILE A 170 8.90 6.57 6.35
N THR A 171 8.90 7.67 5.59
CA THR A 171 9.02 9.04 6.10
C THR A 171 7.83 9.84 5.59
N VAL A 172 7.07 10.44 6.51
CA VAL A 172 5.77 11.05 6.20
C VAL A 172 5.63 12.45 6.77
N ASN A 173 5.05 13.36 5.97
CA ASN A 173 4.66 14.70 6.40
C ASN A 173 3.26 15.02 5.86
N ALA A 174 2.29 15.14 6.77
CA ALA A 174 0.90 15.52 6.51
C ALA A 174 0.25 15.99 7.81
N TYR A 175 -0.94 16.60 7.76
CA TYR A 175 -1.67 16.97 8.98
C TYR A 175 -2.05 15.71 9.79
N ASN A 176 -2.64 14.71 9.14
CA ASN A 176 -2.89 13.37 9.69
C ASN A 176 -1.99 12.34 9.00
N CYS A 177 -1.30 11.51 9.79
CA CYS A 177 -0.43 10.45 9.29
C CYS A 177 -0.88 9.10 9.84
N VAL A 178 -1.37 8.21 8.98
CA VAL A 178 -1.76 6.85 9.36
C VAL A 178 -0.81 5.89 8.67
N VAL A 179 0.12 5.31 9.44
CA VAL A 179 1.27 4.62 8.88
C VAL A 179 1.48 3.27 9.54
N GLY A 180 1.43 2.21 8.76
CA GLY A 180 1.86 0.88 9.19
C GLY A 180 3.06 0.41 8.39
N GLY A 181 3.79 -0.58 8.90
CA GLY A 181 4.82 -1.23 8.09
C GLY A 181 4.24 -1.89 6.85
N ILE A 182 3.11 -2.58 6.98
CA ILE A 182 2.43 -3.27 5.86
C ILE A 182 1.29 -2.41 5.30
N ILE A 183 0.38 -1.94 6.17
CA ILE A 183 -0.87 -1.27 5.80
C ILE A 183 -0.91 0.12 6.45
N GLY A 184 -1.25 1.17 5.71
CA GLY A 184 -1.54 2.47 6.33
C GLY A 184 -2.81 2.43 7.17
N PHE A 185 -3.95 2.32 6.50
CA PHE A 185 -5.26 2.19 7.12
C PHE A 185 -5.94 0.90 6.65
N ASN A 186 -6.30 0.03 7.59
CA ASN A 186 -7.18 -1.10 7.35
C ASN A 186 -8.63 -0.76 7.74
N SER A 187 -9.49 -0.59 6.73
CA SER A 187 -10.92 -0.40 6.87
C SER A 187 -11.73 -1.63 6.40
N ASP A 188 -11.07 -2.75 6.12
CA ASP A 188 -11.75 -3.99 5.76
C ASP A 188 -12.21 -4.74 7.02
N ILE A 189 -13.53 -4.79 7.20
CA ILE A 189 -14.18 -5.42 8.34
C ILE A 189 -14.03 -6.94 8.21
N ASP A 190 -13.67 -7.60 9.31
CA ASP A 190 -13.41 -9.04 9.39
C ASP A 190 -12.20 -9.51 8.57
N SER A 191 -11.34 -8.58 8.11
CA SER A 191 -10.09 -8.93 7.43
C SER A 191 -9.13 -9.68 8.35
N GLU A 192 -8.37 -10.60 7.77
CA GLU A 192 -7.37 -11.40 8.47
C GLU A 192 -5.95 -11.04 8.01
N ILE A 193 -5.10 -10.66 8.96
CA ILE A 193 -3.69 -10.37 8.73
C ILE A 193 -2.87 -11.34 9.56
N SER A 194 -2.24 -12.31 8.90
CA SER A 194 -1.58 -13.42 9.60
C SER A 194 -0.21 -13.77 9.05
N ASN A 195 0.65 -14.30 9.90
CA ASN A 195 1.96 -14.83 9.50
C ASN A 195 2.85 -13.82 8.76
N CYS A 196 2.70 -12.53 9.06
CA CYS A 196 3.43 -11.47 8.37
C CYS A 196 4.65 -11.00 9.17
N THR A 197 5.67 -10.52 8.47
CA THR A 197 6.85 -9.90 9.10
C THR A 197 7.02 -8.46 8.65
N ALA A 198 7.24 -7.53 9.56
CA ALA A 198 7.57 -6.14 9.24
C ALA A 198 8.85 -5.71 9.96
N THR A 199 9.89 -5.38 9.19
CA THR A 199 11.14 -4.79 9.70
C THR A 199 11.28 -3.38 9.14
N VAL A 200 10.75 -2.40 9.85
CA VAL A 200 10.52 -1.05 9.30
C VAL A 200 11.05 0.06 10.20
N THR A 201 11.53 1.12 9.55
CA THR A 201 11.78 2.41 10.21
C THR A 201 10.72 3.41 9.77
N ILE A 202 9.98 4.00 10.72
CA ILE A 202 8.92 4.97 10.46
C ILE A 202 9.30 6.32 11.05
N ASN A 203 9.55 7.32 10.21
CA ASN A 203 10.01 8.64 10.59
C ASN A 203 8.91 9.69 10.48
N ASN A 204 8.79 10.51 11.52
CA ASN A 204 7.93 11.68 11.53
C ASN A 204 8.61 12.82 10.78
N GLY A 205 8.05 13.21 9.64
CA GLY A 205 8.46 14.38 8.86
C GLY A 205 7.91 15.68 9.43
N ASN A 206 6.62 15.74 9.80
CA ASN A 206 5.98 16.81 10.58
C ASN A 206 4.45 16.56 10.74
N CYS A 207 4.04 15.47 11.38
CA CYS A 207 2.61 15.13 11.55
C CYS A 207 1.98 15.76 12.79
N ASN A 208 0.79 16.34 12.66
CA ASN A 208 0.04 16.92 13.79
C ASN A 208 -0.76 15.86 14.56
N TYR A 209 -1.33 14.91 13.82
CA TYR A 209 -2.01 13.74 14.33
C TYR A 209 -1.42 12.51 13.67
N ALA A 210 -1.12 11.47 14.44
CA ALA A 210 -0.50 10.27 13.88
C ALA A 210 -0.95 8.98 14.55
N GLN A 211 -1.11 7.94 13.75
CA GLN A 211 -1.35 6.56 14.17
C GLN A 211 -0.31 5.69 13.48
N VAL A 212 0.61 5.13 14.25
CA VAL A 212 1.81 4.45 13.73
C VAL A 212 1.90 3.04 14.28
N GLY A 213 1.89 2.04 13.41
CA GLY A 213 2.02 0.64 13.79
C GLY A 213 3.08 -0.13 13.00
N GLY A 214 3.54 -1.25 13.56
CA GLY A 214 4.44 -2.14 12.83
C GLY A 214 3.77 -2.87 11.67
N ILE A 215 2.51 -3.24 11.82
CA ILE A 215 1.68 -3.88 10.78
C ILE A 215 0.74 -2.86 10.17
N SER A 216 -0.11 -2.23 10.99
CA SER A 216 -1.14 -1.29 10.54
C SER A 216 -1.06 0.04 11.28
N GLY A 217 -1.23 1.17 10.60
CA GLY A 217 -1.36 2.46 11.30
C GLY A 217 -2.65 2.55 12.10
N TYR A 218 -3.77 2.30 11.43
CA TYR A 218 -5.11 2.26 12.02
C TYR A 218 -5.87 1.05 11.49
N GLU A 219 -6.59 0.34 12.34
CA GLU A 219 -7.41 -0.79 11.92
C GLU A 219 -8.78 -0.81 12.60
N VAL A 220 -9.77 -1.31 11.86
CA VAL A 220 -11.17 -1.42 12.30
C VAL A 220 -11.64 -2.86 12.11
N MET A 221 -12.05 -3.51 13.20
CA MET A 221 -12.69 -4.83 13.20
C MET A 221 -11.88 -5.89 12.42
N SER A 222 -10.54 -5.83 12.46
CA SER A 222 -9.68 -6.83 11.82
C SER A 222 -9.08 -7.81 12.83
N ASN A 223 -8.57 -8.93 12.35
CA ASN A 223 -7.85 -9.91 13.15
C ASN A 223 -6.37 -9.95 12.74
N ILE A 224 -5.47 -9.53 13.62
CA ILE A 224 -4.01 -9.52 13.39
C ILE A 224 -3.33 -10.53 14.31
N HIS A 225 -2.74 -11.57 13.74
CA HIS A 225 -2.09 -12.62 14.53
C HIS A 225 -0.87 -13.27 13.88
N ASP A 226 -0.07 -13.94 14.70
CA ASP A 226 1.13 -14.67 14.27
C ASP A 226 2.13 -13.82 13.46
N CYS A 227 2.10 -12.49 13.65
CA CYS A 227 2.99 -11.56 12.98
C CYS A 227 4.24 -11.26 13.82
N THR A 228 5.35 -10.97 13.15
CA THR A 228 6.61 -10.54 13.76
C THR A 228 6.97 -9.13 13.32
N VAL A 229 7.16 -8.23 14.28
CA VAL A 229 7.51 -6.83 14.00
C VAL A 229 8.85 -6.48 14.63
N THR A 230 9.71 -5.82 13.86
CA THR A 230 10.79 -4.96 14.34
C THR A 230 10.53 -3.53 13.87
N LEU A 231 10.13 -2.66 14.79
CA LEU A 231 9.79 -1.26 14.50
C LEU A 231 10.80 -0.32 15.14
N THR A 232 11.36 0.58 14.33
CA THR A 232 12.08 1.76 14.79
C THR A 232 11.27 2.99 14.40
N THR A 233 11.05 3.93 15.31
CA THR A 233 10.25 5.12 15.00
C THR A 233 10.76 6.37 15.70
N THR A 234 10.62 7.52 15.02
CA THR A 234 10.88 8.84 15.61
C THR A 234 9.60 9.53 16.10
N PHE A 235 8.43 8.91 15.91
CA PHE A 235 7.20 9.37 16.53
C PHE A 235 7.29 9.18 18.05
N VAL A 236 6.84 10.19 18.79
CA VAL A 236 6.77 10.17 20.25
C VAL A 236 5.30 10.21 20.63
N GLU A 237 4.86 9.23 21.44
CA GLU A 237 3.48 9.13 21.89
C GLU A 237 3.05 10.41 22.63
N GLY A 238 1.81 10.84 22.38
CA GLY A 238 1.24 12.05 22.96
C GLY A 238 -0.26 12.13 22.71
N ALA A 239 -0.87 13.27 23.07
CA ALA A 239 -2.33 13.43 23.00
C ALA A 239 -2.94 13.17 21.61
N ASN A 240 -2.17 13.41 20.54
CA ASN A 240 -2.59 13.23 19.14
C ASN A 240 -1.71 12.21 18.38
N VAL A 241 -0.81 11.52 19.07
CA VAL A 241 0.15 10.61 18.44
C VAL A 241 0.04 9.26 19.13
N PHE A 242 -0.49 8.29 18.41
CA PHE A 242 -0.65 6.90 18.82
C PHE A 242 0.40 6.06 18.11
N VAL A 243 1.23 5.36 18.88
CA VAL A 243 2.26 4.50 18.33
C VAL A 243 2.11 3.15 18.99
N GLY A 244 2.05 2.07 18.21
CA GLY A 244 2.02 0.72 18.75
C GLY A 244 2.80 -0.29 17.97
N GLY A 245 3.17 -1.37 18.66
CA GLY A 245 4.04 -2.38 18.09
C GLY A 245 3.41 -3.09 16.89
N ILE A 246 2.12 -3.37 16.95
CA ILE A 246 1.37 -4.02 15.87
C ILE A 246 0.48 -3.01 15.13
N ALA A 247 -0.45 -2.39 15.86
CA ALA A 247 -1.30 -1.33 15.36
C ALA A 247 -1.02 -0.01 16.10
N GLY A 248 -1.10 1.12 15.40
CA GLY A 248 -1.07 2.44 16.05
C GLY A 248 -2.36 2.71 16.83
N GLU A 249 -3.50 2.42 16.20
CA GLU A 249 -4.82 2.41 16.84
C GLU A 249 -5.68 1.26 16.29
N SER A 250 -6.48 0.63 17.16
CA SER A 250 -7.29 -0.55 16.89
C SER A 250 -8.70 -0.35 17.43
N VAL A 251 -9.70 -0.42 16.56
CA VAL A 251 -11.11 -0.24 16.91
C VAL A 251 -11.87 -1.54 16.69
N ASN A 252 -12.25 -2.19 17.80
CA ASN A 252 -12.94 -3.49 17.80
C ASN A 252 -12.21 -4.63 17.07
N GLY A 253 -10.92 -4.46 16.74
CA GLY A 253 -10.09 -5.52 16.21
C GLY A 253 -9.55 -6.45 17.30
N VAL A 254 -9.08 -7.61 16.87
CA VAL A 254 -8.46 -8.63 17.72
C VAL A 254 -6.98 -8.73 17.33
N ILE A 255 -6.08 -8.45 18.27
CA ILE A 255 -4.63 -8.57 18.07
C ILE A 255 -4.11 -9.63 19.04
N HIS A 256 -3.56 -10.72 18.54
CA HIS A 256 -3.13 -11.84 19.39
C HIS A 256 -1.93 -12.61 18.83
N THR A 257 -1.13 -13.23 19.71
CA THR A 257 -0.01 -14.12 19.33
C THR A 257 1.07 -13.47 18.45
N ASN A 258 1.19 -12.14 18.49
CA ASN A 258 2.21 -11.42 17.75
C ASN A 258 3.50 -11.29 18.56
N LYS A 259 4.64 -11.19 17.87
CA LYS A 259 5.93 -10.87 18.48
C LYS A 259 6.35 -9.48 18.05
N CYS A 260 6.62 -8.59 19.00
CA CYS A 260 7.01 -7.24 18.67
C CYS A 260 8.29 -6.83 19.40
N ASN A 261 9.24 -6.30 18.63
CA ASN A 261 10.40 -5.59 19.14
C ASN A 261 10.31 -4.13 18.68
N VAL A 262 9.81 -3.26 19.56
CA VAL A 262 9.77 -1.82 19.31
C VAL A 262 10.92 -1.15 20.04
N SER A 263 11.78 -0.48 19.30
CA SER A 263 12.69 0.49 19.90
C SER A 263 11.94 1.83 20.05
N ASN A 264 11.89 2.36 21.27
CA ASN A 264 11.42 3.69 21.67
C ASN A 264 9.93 3.96 21.94
N VAL A 265 8.95 3.06 21.72
CA VAL A 265 7.55 3.29 22.19
C VAL A 265 6.80 1.98 22.50
N CYS A 266 6.18 1.86 23.67
CA CYS A 266 5.21 0.79 24.01
C CYS A 266 3.80 1.31 23.73
N GLY A 267 3.14 0.82 22.68
CA GLY A 267 1.78 1.27 22.35
C GLY A 267 0.68 0.69 23.22
N LYS A 268 -0.41 1.46 23.27
CA LYS A 268 -1.61 1.23 24.06
C LYS A 268 -2.74 0.69 23.18
N GLN A 269 -3.31 -0.45 23.56
CA GLN A 269 -4.56 -0.97 23.00
C GLN A 269 -5.59 -1.00 24.13
N ASN A 270 -6.67 -0.20 24.11
CA ASN A 270 -7.81 -0.33 25.05
C ASN A 270 -7.45 -0.76 26.50
N ASN A 271 -6.46 -0.11 27.14
CA ASN A 271 -5.90 -0.42 28.47
C ASN A 271 -5.14 -1.76 28.68
N THR A 272 -4.75 -2.49 27.63
CA THR A 272 -3.94 -3.71 27.75
C THR A 272 -2.72 -3.64 26.83
N ILE A 273 -1.53 -3.69 27.43
CA ILE A 273 -0.26 -3.88 26.72
C ILE A 273 -0.16 -5.38 26.41
N ILE A 274 -0.11 -5.75 25.14
CA ILE A 274 0.21 -7.12 24.73
C ILE A 274 1.72 -7.16 24.44
N TYR A 275 2.44 -7.87 25.31
CA TYR A 275 3.86 -8.21 25.15
C TYR A 275 4.02 -9.42 24.22
#